data_AF-A0A2T2R1T5-F1
#
_entry.id   AF-A0A2T2R1T5-F1
#
_cell.length_a   1.000
_cell.length_b   1.000
_cell.length_c   1.000
_cell.angle_alpha   90.00
_cell.angle_beta   90.00
_cell.angle_gamma   90.00
#
_symmetry.space_group_name_H-M   'P 1'
#
loop_
_entity.id
_entity.type
_entity.pdbx_description
1 polymer ?
#
loop_
_entity_poly.entity_id
_entity_poly.type
_entity_poly.pdbx_seq_one_letter_code
_entity_poly.pdbx_strand_id
1 'polypeptide(L)'
;MELMGASRSYIRGPFVVEGVLYGIVSALLTLGIFYPLALLGEDATAQFFSSGNSFDYFVNNFGELFVILTVAGIVLGGVSSYLAVRRYLDI
;
A
#
# COMPACT_ATOMS: atom_id res chain seq x y z
N MET A 1 -6.14 -28.91 2.92
CA MET A 1 -4.76 -29.08 3.45
C MET A 1 -4.74 -29.42 4.94
N GLU A 2 -5.71 -28.96 5.75
CA GLU A 2 -5.82 -29.41 7.16
C GLU A 2 -6.00 -30.94 7.29
N LEU A 3 -6.64 -31.57 6.32
CA LEU A 3 -6.77 -33.04 6.21
C LEU A 3 -5.42 -33.80 6.07
N MET A 4 -4.31 -33.09 5.83
CA MET A 4 -2.95 -33.64 5.76
C MET A 4 -2.11 -33.31 7.00
N GLY A 5 -2.70 -32.77 8.08
CA GLY A 5 -2.01 -32.46 9.34
C GLY A 5 -1.26 -31.12 9.38
N ALA A 6 -1.45 -30.24 8.39
CA ALA A 6 -0.82 -28.93 8.36
C ALA A 6 -1.43 -27.97 9.41
N SER A 7 -0.59 -27.23 10.13
CA SER A 7 -1.05 -26.23 11.11
C SER A 7 -1.69 -25.02 10.44
N ARG A 8 -2.68 -24.41 11.10
CA ARG A 8 -3.41 -23.22 10.60
C ARG A 8 -2.48 -22.06 10.20
N SER A 9 -1.34 -21.89 10.89
CA SER A 9 -0.33 -20.87 10.53
C SER A 9 0.43 -21.19 9.26
N TYR A 10 0.71 -22.47 8.97
CA TYR A 10 1.38 -22.88 7.73
C TYR A 10 0.52 -22.56 6.50
N ILE A 11 -0.81 -22.68 6.63
CA ILE A 11 -1.75 -22.35 5.56
C ILE A 11 -1.92 -20.84 5.40
N ARG A 12 -1.87 -20.07 6.50
CA ARG A 12 -2.06 -18.61 6.50
C ARG A 12 -0.84 -17.82 6.05
N GLY A 13 0.38 -18.32 6.32
CA GLY A 13 1.64 -17.64 6.02
C GLY A 13 1.76 -17.11 4.59
N PRO A 14 1.51 -17.93 3.55
CA PRO A 14 1.63 -17.51 2.15
C PRO A 14 0.73 -16.31 1.80
N PHE A 15 -0.52 -16.30 2.28
CA PHE A 15 -1.48 -15.23 1.99
C PHE A 15 -1.11 -13.90 2.65
N VAL A 16 -0.48 -13.93 3.83
CA VAL A 16 0.03 -12.72 4.47
C VAL A 16 1.21 -12.16 3.68
N VAL A 17 2.13 -13.01 3.22
CA VAL A 17 3.26 -12.60 2.37
C VAL A 17 2.76 -11.99 1.06
N GLU A 18 1.75 -12.59 0.43
CA GLU A 18 1.11 -12.05 -0.77
C GLU A 18 0.50 -10.66 -0.51
N GLY A 19 -0.21 -10.48 0.62
CA GLY A 19 -0.75 -9.19 1.03
C GLY A 19 0.32 -8.11 1.25
N VAL A 20 1.47 -8.48 1.83
CA VAL A 20 2.63 -7.58 1.99
C VAL A 20 3.19 -7.17 0.63
N LEU A 21 3.37 -8.12 -0.29
CA LEU A 21 3.86 -7.85 -1.64
C LEU A 21 2.94 -6.92 -2.42
N TYR A 22 1.62 -7.11 -2.33
CA TYR A 22 0.65 -6.19 -2.91
C TYR A 22 0.72 -4.79 -2.29
N GLY A 23 0.96 -4.69 -0.98
CA GLY A 23 1.20 -3.41 -0.30
C GLY A 23 2.40 -2.65 -0.85
N ILE A 24 3.51 -3.34 -1.09
CA ILE A 24 4.72 -2.74 -1.66
C ILE A 24 4.51 -2.32 -3.13
N VAL A 25 3.91 -3.21 -3.94
CA VAL A 25 3.65 -2.91 -5.36
C VAL A 25 2.67 -1.75 -5.51
N SER A 26 1.62 -1.70 -4.69
CA SER A 26 0.67 -0.57 -4.71
C SER A 26 1.33 0.74 -4.31
N ALA A 27 2.19 0.76 -3.30
CA ALA A 27 2.95 1.97 -2.92
C ALA A 27 3.83 2.48 -4.07
N LEU A 28 4.54 1.59 -4.76
CA LEU A 28 5.35 1.95 -5.93
C LEU A 28 4.50 2.49 -7.09
N LEU A 29 3.36 1.83 -7.39
CA LEU A 29 2.43 2.29 -8.42
C LEU A 29 1.83 3.65 -8.08
N THR A 30 1.42 3.87 -6.82
CA THR A 30 0.88 5.15 -6.36
C THR A 30 1.91 6.25 -6.52
N LEU A 31 3.17 6.05 -6.11
CA LEU A 31 4.22 7.06 -6.30
C LEU A 31 4.49 7.32 -7.78
N GLY A 32 4.54 6.27 -8.60
CA GLY A 32 4.76 6.38 -10.04
C GLY A 32 3.65 7.14 -10.77
N ILE A 33 2.39 6.97 -10.36
CA ILE A 33 1.23 7.69 -10.91
C ILE A 33 1.12 9.10 -10.32
N PHE A 34 1.47 9.29 -9.05
CA PHE A 34 1.38 10.59 -8.40
C PHE A 34 2.40 11.59 -8.95
N TYR A 35 3.57 11.12 -9.40
CA TYR A 35 4.58 11.97 -10.02
C TYR A 35 4.07 12.77 -11.24
N PRO A 36 3.52 12.17 -12.32
CA PRO A 36 2.97 12.92 -13.45
C PRO A 36 1.72 13.72 -13.07
N LEU A 37 0.91 13.25 -12.12
CA LEU A 37 -0.25 14.01 -11.63
C LEU A 37 0.17 15.29 -10.90
N ALA A 38 1.23 15.23 -10.11
CA ALA A 38 1.77 16.39 -9.41
C ALA A 38 2.37 17.43 -10.37
N LEU A 39 3.01 16.97 -11.46
CA LEU A 39 3.51 17.84 -12.54
C LEU A 39 2.38 18.53 -13.31
N LEU A 40 1.33 17.80 -13.70
CA LEU A 40 0.20 18.36 -14.43
C LEU A 40 -0.69 19.25 -13.55
N GLY A 41 -0.73 18.98 -12.24
CA GLY A 41 -1.52 19.73 -11.26
C GLY A 41 -0.81 20.95 -10.66
N GLU A 42 0.41 21.25 -11.11
CA GLU A 42 1.24 22.33 -10.56
C GLU A 42 0.54 23.69 -10.67
N ASP A 43 0.01 24.03 -11.85
CA ASP A 43 -0.69 25.30 -12.09
C ASP A 43 -1.98 25.44 -11.26
N ALA A 44 -2.72 24.33 -11.10
CA ALA A 44 -3.97 24.32 -10.33
C ALA A 44 -3.70 24.47 -8.83
N THR A 45 -2.59 23.89 -8.34
CA THR A 45 -2.22 23.95 -6.93
C THR A 45 -1.52 25.26 -6.57
N ALA A 46 -0.75 25.87 -7.46
CA ALA A 46 -0.17 27.19 -7.26
C ALA A 46 -1.23 28.29 -7.05
N GLN A 47 -2.37 28.19 -7.73
CA GLN A 47 -3.47 29.15 -7.57
C GLN A 47 -4.26 28.99 -6.27
N PHE A 48 -4.35 27.76 -5.74
CA PHE A 48 -5.08 27.46 -4.50
C PHE A 48 -4.20 27.56 -3.25
N PHE A 49 -2.92 27.18 -3.36
CA PHE A 49 -1.96 27.16 -2.27
C PHE A 49 -0.91 28.24 -2.50
N SER A 50 -1.16 29.44 -1.97
CA SER A 50 -0.28 30.61 -2.03
C SER A 50 1.15 30.38 -1.46
N SER A 51 1.43 29.23 -0.85
CA SER A 51 2.68 28.94 -0.11
C SER A 51 3.48 27.74 -0.62
N GLY A 52 3.13 27.13 -1.76
CA GLY A 52 3.96 26.08 -2.38
C GLY A 52 3.22 25.12 -3.31
N ASN A 53 3.94 24.61 -4.31
CA ASN A 53 3.41 23.68 -5.30
C ASN A 53 3.35 22.24 -4.75
N SER A 54 2.37 21.46 -5.21
CA SER A 54 2.22 20.06 -4.77
C SER A 54 3.39 19.17 -5.21
N PHE A 55 4.08 19.56 -6.29
CA PHE A 55 5.29 18.90 -6.76
C PHE A 55 6.45 19.07 -5.77
N ASP A 56 6.71 20.29 -5.28
CA ASP A 56 7.77 20.54 -4.30
C ASP A 56 7.52 19.78 -2.99
N TYR A 57 6.27 19.71 -2.54
CA TYR A 57 5.90 18.91 -1.37
C TYR A 57 6.18 17.42 -1.59
N PHE A 58 5.86 16.90 -2.77
CA PHE A 58 6.11 15.50 -3.12
C PHE A 58 7.60 15.16 -3.15
N VAL A 59 8.43 16.02 -3.75
CA VAL A 59 9.89 15.79 -3.84
C VAL A 59 10.55 15.90 -2.46
N ASN A 60 10.20 16.92 -1.68
CA ASN A 60 10.79 17.13 -0.35
C ASN A 60 10.39 16.03 0.66
N ASN A 61 9.19 15.49 0.55
CA ASN A 61 8.67 14.47 1.47
C ASN A 61 8.59 13.07 0.85
N PHE A 62 9.30 12.83 -0.25
CA PHE A 62 9.22 11.56 -0.99
C PHE A 62 9.48 10.33 -0.10
N GLY A 63 10.49 10.41 0.76
CA GLY A 63 10.84 9.31 1.68
C GLY A 63 9.74 9.04 2.71
N GLU A 64 9.14 10.08 3.27
CA GLU A 64 8.03 9.95 4.22
C GLU A 64 6.79 9.37 3.55
N LEU A 65 6.42 9.88 2.36
CA LEU A 65 5.30 9.39 1.57
C LEU A 65 5.49 7.92 1.19
N PHE A 66 6.70 7.51 0.80
CA PHE A 66 7.01 6.11 0.50
C PHE A 66 6.80 5.20 1.72
N VAL A 67 7.29 5.59 2.89
CA VAL A 67 7.12 4.81 4.13
C VAL A 67 5.65 4.71 4.52
N ILE A 68 4.92 5.84 4.51
CA ILE A 68 3.50 5.87 4.86
C ILE A 68 2.69 4.98 3.90
N LEU A 69 2.89 5.12 2.59
CA LEU A 69 2.17 4.32 1.59
C LEU A 69 2.51 2.84 1.71
N THR A 70 3.77 2.49 1.93
CA THR A 70 4.20 1.10 2.07
C THR A 70 3.62 0.48 3.33
N VAL A 71 3.71 1.17 4.48
CA VAL A 71 3.14 0.67 5.74
C VAL A 71 1.63 0.56 5.66
N ALA A 72 0.94 1.57 5.13
CA ALA A 72 -0.50 1.53 4.93
C ALA A 72 -0.92 0.38 3.99
N GLY A 73 -0.22 0.21 2.87
CA GLY A 73 -0.46 -0.87 1.92
C GLY A 73 -0.23 -2.25 2.52
N ILE A 74 0.84 -2.42 3.30
CA ILE A 74 1.13 -3.68 4.01
C ILE A 74 0.07 -3.97 5.07
N VAL A 75 -0.35 -2.97 5.84
CA VAL A 75 -1.39 -3.14 6.86
C VAL A 75 -2.70 -3.53 6.18
N LEU A 76 -3.11 -2.82 5.12
CA LEU A 76 -4.34 -3.12 4.40
C LEU A 76 -4.29 -4.49 3.73
N GLY A 77 -3.21 -4.82 3.02
CA GLY A 77 -3.03 -6.11 2.34
C GLY A 77 -2.88 -7.28 3.31
N GLY A 78 -2.05 -7.14 4.33
CA GLY A 78 -1.83 -8.18 5.35
C GLY A 78 -3.07 -8.44 6.21
N VAL A 79 -3.76 -7.39 6.68
CA VAL A 79 -4.98 -7.53 7.49
C VAL A 79 -6.14 -8.08 6.65
N SER A 80 -6.32 -7.61 5.42
CA SER A 80 -7.39 -8.13 4.54
C SER A 80 -7.18 -9.60 4.20
N SER A 81 -5.97 -10.01 3.81
CA SER A 81 -5.63 -11.42 3.56
C SER A 81 -5.82 -12.28 4.82
N TYR A 82 -5.40 -11.79 5.98
CA TYR A 82 -5.58 -12.51 7.25
C TYR A 82 -7.06 -12.72 7.58
N LEU A 83 -7.89 -11.68 7.43
CA LEU A 83 -9.34 -11.77 7.68
C LEU A 83 -10.03 -12.70 6.68
N ALA A 84 -9.65 -12.66 5.40
CA ALA A 84 -10.21 -13.51 4.36
C ALA A 84 -9.94 -15.00 4.64
N VAL A 85 -8.69 -15.33 4.99
CA VAL A 85 -8.30 -16.72 5.27
C VAL A 85 -8.92 -17.21 6.58
N ARG A 86 -9.04 -16.35 7.61
CA ARG A 86 -9.76 -16.70 8.84
C ARG A 86 -11.21 -17.09 8.55
N ARG A 87 -11.89 -16.37 7.67
CA ARG A 87 -13.28 -16.65 7.30
C ARG A 87 -13.45 -17.96 6.52
N TYR A 88 -12.47 -18.33 5.69
CA TYR A 88 -12.53 -19.54 4.86
C TYR A 88 -12.06 -20.82 5.55
N LEU A 89 -11.21 -20.73 6.57
CA LEU A 89 -10.72 -21.90 7.34
C LEU A 89 -11.63 -22.31 8.51
N ASP A 90 -12.62 -21.50 8.88
CA ASP A 90 -13.60 -21.84 9.93
C ASP A 90 -14.90 -22.45 9.35
N ILE A 91 -14.79 -23.23 8.26
CA ILE A 91 -15.84 -24.18 7.81
C ILE A 91 -15.38 -25.60 8.13
#